data_AF-A0A3S0CXC5-F1
#
_entry.id   AF-A0A3S0CXC5-F1
#
_cell.length_a   1.000
_cell.length_b   1.000
_cell.length_c   1.000
_cell.angle_alpha   90.00
_cell.angle_beta   90.00
_cell.angle_gamma   90.00
#
_symmetry.space_group_name_H-M   'P 1'
#
loop_
_entity.id
_entity.type
_entity.pdbx_description
1 polymer ?
#
loop_
_entity_poly.entity_id
_entity_poly.type
_entity_poly.pdbx_seq_one_letter_code
_entity_poly.pdbx_strand_id
1 'polypeptide(L)'
;MASSTTLDFVAARSPVTTPVTKFGGHPVWLQAACVPTSRRTGEPMTFIGQVVVPPELAPDERLCIAYLFMTGAGFDERAMETWSPSDGETAVVLQSGAATDARPATYPSLLTHWVDTDGPRREVACEYLVVASEANEHPYRTAESLDDLPDADRARIIESWRGNKIGGSPYWIQDEEFPFPGARLLLQLEDGTFPFNLNLGTGVGYVFLSEDSRSAALLWQC
;
A
#
# COMPACT_ATOMS: atom_id res chain seq x y z
N MET A 1 7.33 1.71 -20.58
CA MET A 1 6.09 1.73 -19.77
C MET A 1 6.44 1.07 -18.44
N ALA A 2 5.97 1.62 -17.32
CA ALA A 2 6.14 0.93 -16.05
C ALA A 2 5.34 -0.37 -16.08
N SER A 3 5.96 -1.49 -15.72
CA SER A 3 5.29 -2.77 -15.51
C SER A 3 4.24 -2.62 -14.42
N SER A 4 3.14 -3.34 -14.55
CA SER A 4 2.15 -3.50 -13.49
C SER A 4 2.01 -4.98 -13.15
N THR A 5 1.78 -5.26 -11.88
CA THR A 5 1.58 -6.62 -11.38
C THR A 5 0.37 -6.65 -10.45
N THR A 6 -0.63 -7.48 -10.75
CA THR A 6 -1.79 -7.72 -9.88
C THR A 6 -1.42 -8.55 -8.66
N LEU A 7 -2.16 -8.37 -7.56
CA LEU A 7 -1.88 -9.02 -6.27
C LEU A 7 -3.03 -9.93 -5.83
N ASP A 8 -2.70 -11.19 -5.57
CA ASP A 8 -3.50 -12.11 -4.77
C ASP A 8 -2.87 -12.28 -3.39
N PHE A 9 -3.70 -12.52 -2.37
CA PHE A 9 -3.27 -12.61 -0.97
C PHE A 9 -3.38 -14.03 -0.44
N VAL A 10 -2.30 -14.54 0.13
CA VAL A 10 -2.23 -15.88 0.72
C VAL A 10 -1.84 -15.76 2.19
N ALA A 11 -2.69 -16.27 3.09
CA ALA A 11 -2.40 -16.25 4.52
C ALA A 11 -1.09 -16.98 4.83
N ALA A 12 -0.20 -16.31 5.57
CA ALA A 12 1.05 -16.90 6.01
C ALA A 12 0.78 -17.99 7.05
N ARG A 13 1.46 -19.14 6.92
CA ARG A 13 1.33 -20.27 7.87
C ARG A 13 2.24 -20.14 9.09
N SER A 14 3.19 -19.21 9.03
CA SER A 14 4.18 -18.90 10.07
C SER A 14 4.65 -17.47 9.89
N PRO A 15 5.20 -16.82 10.93
CA PRO A 15 5.71 -15.45 10.84
C PRO A 15 6.69 -15.27 9.67
N VAL A 16 6.47 -14.25 8.84
CA VAL A 16 7.37 -13.92 7.74
C VAL A 16 8.59 -13.16 8.28
N THR A 17 9.77 -13.73 8.09
CA THR A 17 11.04 -13.20 8.63
C THR A 17 11.98 -12.67 7.55
N THR A 18 11.59 -12.76 6.28
CA THR A 18 12.36 -12.31 5.13
C THR A 18 11.81 -11.00 4.55
N PRO A 19 12.65 -10.16 3.94
CA PRO A 19 12.25 -8.87 3.39
C PRO A 19 11.51 -9.04 2.05
N VAL A 20 10.25 -9.48 2.11
CA VAL A 20 9.38 -9.69 0.95
C VAL A 20 8.14 -8.80 1.02
N THR A 21 7.41 -8.66 -0.09
CA THR A 21 6.11 -7.99 -0.09
C THR A 21 5.10 -8.80 0.73
N LYS A 22 4.50 -8.18 1.75
CA LYS A 22 3.51 -8.79 2.64
C LYS A 22 2.63 -7.73 3.32
N PHE A 23 1.47 -8.16 3.79
CA PHE A 23 0.53 -7.34 4.55
C PHE A 23 0.29 -7.95 5.93
N GLY A 24 0.26 -7.10 6.96
CA GLY A 24 0.23 -7.53 8.36
C GLY A 24 1.52 -8.17 8.86
N GLY A 25 1.41 -8.81 10.03
CA GLY A 25 2.53 -9.33 10.80
C GLY A 25 3.48 -8.24 11.29
N HIS A 26 4.72 -8.62 11.59
CA HIS A 26 5.75 -7.68 12.03
C HIS A 26 6.62 -7.20 10.85
N PRO A 27 7.08 -5.94 10.83
CA PRO A 27 8.00 -5.46 9.80
C PRO A 27 9.34 -6.19 9.86
N VAL A 28 9.89 -6.49 8.69
CA VAL A 28 11.25 -7.03 8.51
C VAL A 28 12.15 -5.90 8.03
N TRP A 29 12.75 -5.17 8.97
CA TRP A 29 13.53 -3.96 8.70
C TRP A 29 14.86 -4.26 8.01
N LEU A 30 15.20 -3.48 6.99
CA LEU A 30 16.52 -3.53 6.32
C LEU A 30 17.58 -2.73 7.08
N GLN A 31 17.15 -1.73 7.84
CA GLN A 31 18.00 -0.85 8.64
C GLN A 31 17.41 -0.74 10.06
N ALA A 32 17.79 0.29 10.82
CA ALA A 32 17.21 0.54 12.13
C ALA A 32 15.67 0.63 12.06
N ALA A 33 14.98 0.01 13.01
CA ALA A 33 13.54 0.06 13.10
C ALA A 33 13.05 1.50 13.26
N CYS A 34 11.96 1.84 12.56
CA CYS A 34 11.29 3.14 12.68
C CYS A 34 9.84 2.90 13.13
N VAL A 35 9.37 3.68 14.11
CA VAL A 35 7.99 3.61 14.59
C VAL A 35 7.33 4.96 14.33
N PRO A 36 6.69 5.16 13.17
CA PRO A 36 5.94 6.38 12.92
C PRO A 36 4.82 6.55 13.94
N THR A 37 4.64 7.77 14.42
CA THR A 37 3.59 8.14 15.36
C THR A 37 2.59 9.08 14.71
N SER A 38 1.31 8.90 15.01
CA SER A 38 0.24 9.82 14.62
C SER A 38 0.55 11.24 15.08
N ARG A 39 0.39 12.23 14.19
CA ARG A 39 0.52 13.64 14.58
C ARG A 39 -0.57 14.05 15.57
N ARG A 40 -1.78 13.52 15.45
CA ARG A 40 -2.92 13.87 16.29
C ARG A 40 -2.89 13.22 17.67
N THR A 41 -2.52 11.95 17.76
CA THR A 41 -2.60 11.20 19.03
C THR A 41 -1.25 11.00 19.70
N GLY A 42 -0.14 11.08 18.94
CA GLY A 42 1.20 10.74 19.43
C GLY A 42 1.45 9.24 19.58
N GLU A 43 0.44 8.41 19.33
CA GLU A 43 0.54 6.95 19.43
C GLU A 43 1.19 6.33 18.18
N PRO A 44 1.85 5.17 18.30
CA PRO A 44 2.35 4.42 17.16
C PRO A 44 1.25 4.13 16.12
N MET A 45 1.53 4.42 14.85
CA MET A 45 0.66 4.04 13.74
C MET A 45 0.65 2.51 13.56
N THR A 46 -0.43 1.98 13.00
CA THR A 46 -0.55 0.56 12.68
C THR A 46 0.30 0.22 11.48
N PHE A 47 1.09 -0.85 11.58
CA PHE A 47 1.81 -1.39 10.43
C PHE A 47 0.84 -2.14 9.51
N ILE A 48 0.67 -1.62 8.29
CA ILE A 48 -0.19 -2.21 7.26
C ILE A 48 0.57 -3.32 6.53
N GLY A 49 1.82 -3.08 6.18
CA GLY A 49 2.57 -4.02 5.36
C GLY A 49 3.88 -3.43 4.85
N GLN A 50 4.60 -4.25 4.10
CA GLN A 50 5.83 -3.84 3.44
C GLN A 50 5.78 -4.27 1.97
N VAL A 51 6.33 -3.45 1.10
CA VAL A 51 6.35 -3.66 -0.35
C VAL A 51 7.78 -3.57 -0.82
N VAL A 52 8.27 -4.64 -1.46
CA VAL A 52 9.53 -4.58 -2.20
C VAL A 52 9.34 -3.66 -3.38
N VAL A 53 10.14 -2.59 -3.45
CA VAL A 53 10.07 -1.63 -4.55
C VAL A 53 10.67 -2.29 -5.79
N PRO A 54 9.93 -2.38 -6.91
CA PRO A 54 10.45 -2.93 -8.16
C PRO A 54 11.70 -2.15 -8.64
N PRO A 55 12.71 -2.81 -9.22
CA PRO A 55 13.93 -2.15 -9.70
C PRO A 55 13.66 -1.01 -10.71
N GLU A 56 12.61 -1.13 -11.52
CA GLU A 56 12.17 -0.07 -12.45
C GLU A 56 11.66 1.19 -11.72
N LEU A 57 11.23 1.05 -10.47
CA LEU A 57 10.78 2.13 -9.62
C LEU A 57 11.88 2.65 -8.68
N ALA A 58 12.91 1.86 -8.38
CA ALA A 58 14.09 2.28 -7.62
C ALA A 58 15.36 1.81 -8.33
N PRO A 59 16.01 2.67 -9.15
CA PRO A 59 17.13 2.26 -10.01
C PRO A 59 18.45 1.95 -9.27
N ASP A 60 18.45 2.01 -7.93
CA ASP A 60 19.58 1.51 -7.13
C ASP A 60 19.57 -0.03 -7.16
N GLU A 61 20.72 -0.68 -7.39
CA GLU A 61 20.84 -2.14 -7.43
C GLU A 61 20.59 -2.80 -6.06
N ARG A 62 20.43 -2.01 -5.00
CA ARG A 62 20.09 -2.49 -3.65
C ARG A 62 18.61 -2.81 -3.52
N LEU A 63 18.31 -3.78 -2.67
CA LEU A 63 16.94 -4.05 -2.24
C LEU A 63 16.37 -2.79 -1.56
N CYS A 64 15.22 -2.32 -2.03
CA CYS A 64 14.48 -1.22 -1.45
C CYS A 64 13.10 -1.71 -1.00
N ILE A 65 12.69 -1.32 0.21
CA ILE A 65 11.40 -1.68 0.80
C ILE A 65 10.70 -0.42 1.29
N ALA A 66 9.42 -0.30 0.93
CA ALA A 66 8.49 0.65 1.51
C ALA A 66 7.69 -0.03 2.64
N TYR A 67 7.77 0.50 3.85
CA TYR A 67 6.95 0.07 5.00
C TYR A 67 5.79 1.04 5.17
N LEU A 68 4.58 0.52 5.24
CA LEU A 68 3.34 1.28 5.17
C LEU A 68 2.69 1.35 6.56
N PHE A 69 2.29 2.55 6.96
CA PHE A 69 1.69 2.80 8.26
C PHE A 69 0.48 3.72 8.15
N MET A 70 -0.51 3.48 9.00
CA MET A 70 -1.71 4.31 9.11
C MET A 70 -2.24 4.32 10.54
N THR A 71 -2.63 5.51 11.01
CA THR A 71 -3.35 5.67 12.27
C THR A 71 -4.72 5.00 12.15
N GLY A 72 -5.08 4.14 13.12
CA GLY A 72 -6.43 3.59 13.17
C GLY A 72 -6.82 2.75 11.94
N ALA A 73 -5.90 1.93 11.43
CA ALA A 73 -6.08 1.28 10.13
C ALA A 73 -7.31 0.38 9.99
N GLY A 74 -7.88 -0.11 11.10
CA GLY A 74 -9.05 -1.00 11.10
C GLY A 74 -10.40 -0.27 11.12
N PHE A 75 -11.43 -0.97 11.58
CA PHE A 75 -12.81 -0.49 11.69
C PHE A 75 -13.24 -0.27 13.16
N ASP A 76 -12.28 -0.17 14.06
CA ASP A 76 -12.51 -0.01 15.49
C ASP A 76 -12.73 1.46 15.89
N GLU A 77 -12.86 1.72 17.19
CA GLU A 77 -13.02 3.07 17.74
C GLU A 77 -11.83 4.01 17.48
N ARG A 78 -10.71 3.48 16.97
CA ARG A 78 -9.52 4.24 16.61
C ARG A 78 -9.51 4.64 15.15
N ALA A 79 -10.48 4.20 14.34
CA ALA A 79 -10.62 4.61 12.96
C ALA A 79 -10.69 6.15 12.85
N MET A 80 -9.92 6.70 11.92
CA MET A 80 -9.74 8.14 11.76
C MET A 80 -9.77 8.52 10.28
N GLU A 81 -10.04 9.80 10.04
CA GLU A 81 -9.88 10.44 8.75
C GLU A 81 -8.39 10.54 8.39
N THR A 82 -7.93 9.69 7.47
CA THR A 82 -6.50 9.54 7.11
C THR A 82 -6.23 9.65 5.60
N TRP A 83 -7.19 10.18 4.83
CA TRP A 83 -7.11 10.23 3.36
C TRP A 83 -5.98 11.13 2.85
N SER A 84 -5.69 12.24 3.54
CA SER A 84 -4.67 13.21 3.16
C SER A 84 -3.27 12.73 3.55
N PRO A 85 -2.30 12.68 2.61
CA PRO A 85 -0.93 12.27 2.91
C PRO A 85 -0.18 13.30 3.77
N SER A 86 -0.67 14.53 3.88
CA SER A 86 -0.02 15.63 4.61
C SER A 86 -0.49 15.82 6.05
N ASP A 87 -1.52 15.06 6.46
CA ASP A 87 -2.14 15.23 7.78
C ASP A 87 -1.32 14.60 8.91
N GLY A 88 -0.33 13.77 8.56
CA GLY A 88 0.50 13.07 9.53
C GLY A 88 -0.17 11.86 10.16
N GLU A 89 -1.18 11.30 9.48
CA GLU A 89 -1.92 10.10 9.90
C GLU A 89 -1.64 8.87 9.04
N THR A 90 -0.81 9.05 8.01
CA THR A 90 -0.19 7.97 7.24
C THR A 90 1.31 8.21 7.20
N ALA A 91 2.08 7.13 7.04
CA ALA A 91 3.51 7.23 6.83
C ALA A 91 4.01 6.11 5.93
N VAL A 92 4.99 6.44 5.09
CA VAL A 92 5.75 5.45 4.32
C VAL A 92 7.22 5.62 4.63
N VAL A 93 7.84 4.57 5.17
CA VAL A 93 9.28 4.55 5.43
C VAL A 93 9.96 3.79 4.30
N LEU A 94 10.91 4.42 3.62
CA LEU A 94 11.76 3.76 2.63
C LEU A 94 13.08 3.35 3.28
N GLN A 95 13.49 2.10 3.09
CA GLN A 95 14.84 1.64 3.43
C GLN A 95 15.45 0.91 2.24
N SER A 96 16.72 1.18 1.97
CA SER A 96 17.54 0.43 1.03
C SER A 96 18.72 -0.24 1.73
N GLY A 97 19.06 -1.46 1.31
CA GLY A 97 20.10 -2.24 1.99
C GLY A 97 20.29 -3.64 1.43
N ALA A 98 21.17 -4.42 2.06
CA ALA A 98 21.34 -5.83 1.74
C ALA A 98 20.28 -6.68 2.44
N ALA A 99 19.69 -7.65 1.74
CA ALA A 99 18.69 -8.55 2.32
C ALA A 99 19.22 -9.35 3.53
N THR A 100 20.53 -9.60 3.59
CA THR A 100 21.20 -10.32 4.69
C THR A 100 21.16 -9.56 6.02
N ASP A 101 20.95 -8.25 5.99
CA ASP A 101 20.88 -7.40 7.18
C ASP A 101 19.46 -7.31 7.74
N ALA A 102 18.48 -7.82 7.00
CA ALA A 102 17.07 -7.71 7.33
C ALA A 102 16.73 -8.46 8.63
N ARG A 103 16.00 -7.82 9.55
CA ARG A 103 15.59 -8.44 10.82
C ARG A 103 14.12 -8.15 11.12
N PRO A 104 13.32 -9.18 11.47
CA PRO A 104 11.98 -8.96 12.00
C PRO A 104 12.07 -8.24 13.35
N ALA A 105 11.19 -7.28 13.59
CA ALA A 105 11.07 -6.63 14.90
C ALA A 105 9.62 -6.58 15.35
N THR A 106 9.37 -6.92 16.62
CA THR A 106 8.06 -6.73 17.23
C THR A 106 7.62 -5.28 17.07
N TYR A 107 6.35 -5.10 16.71
CA TYR A 107 5.78 -3.80 16.42
C TYR A 107 4.48 -3.63 17.22
N PRO A 108 4.22 -2.43 17.75
CA PRO A 108 3.19 -2.22 18.78
C PRO A 108 1.75 -2.35 18.27
N SER A 109 1.47 -1.98 17.01
CA SER A 109 0.12 -2.05 16.44
C SER A 109 0.14 -2.75 15.09
N LEU A 110 -0.63 -3.84 14.98
CA LEU A 110 -0.61 -4.77 13.84
C LEU A 110 -1.93 -4.74 13.08
N LEU A 111 -1.86 -4.94 11.76
CA LEU A 111 -3.02 -5.17 10.94
C LEU A 111 -3.78 -6.42 11.38
N THR A 112 -5.10 -6.30 11.45
CA THR A 112 -6.00 -7.39 11.84
C THR A 112 -6.83 -7.86 10.67
N HIS A 113 -7.49 -8.99 10.85
CA HIS A 113 -8.62 -9.40 10.03
C HIS A 113 -9.72 -9.95 10.92
N TRP A 114 -10.92 -10.03 10.37
CA TRP A 114 -12.02 -10.64 11.08
C TRP A 114 -12.00 -12.17 10.97
N VAL A 115 -12.23 -12.84 12.09
CA VAL A 115 -12.48 -14.29 12.13
C VAL A 115 -13.91 -14.53 12.58
N ASP A 116 -14.62 -15.31 11.76
CA ASP A 116 -15.95 -15.81 12.12
C ASP A 116 -15.79 -16.93 13.15
N THR A 117 -16.54 -16.81 14.24
CA THR A 117 -16.59 -17.80 15.31
C THR A 117 -18.06 -18.09 15.62
N ASP A 118 -18.36 -19.15 16.38
CA ASP A 118 -19.74 -19.44 16.84
C ASP A 118 -20.31 -18.34 17.78
N GLY A 119 -19.55 -17.27 18.05
CA GLY A 119 -19.92 -16.10 18.86
C GLY A 119 -19.65 -14.77 18.13
N PRO A 120 -19.45 -13.66 18.87
CA PRO A 120 -19.20 -12.37 18.24
C PRO A 120 -17.92 -12.42 17.41
N ARG A 121 -17.96 -11.77 16.23
CA ARG A 121 -16.81 -11.60 15.34
C ARG A 121 -15.64 -11.00 16.13
N ARG A 122 -14.43 -11.51 15.89
CA ARG A 122 -13.22 -11.04 16.55
C ARG A 122 -12.21 -10.57 15.53
N GLU A 123 -11.51 -9.49 15.87
CA GLU A 123 -10.31 -9.10 15.16
C GLU A 123 -9.11 -9.87 15.72
N VAL A 124 -8.31 -10.44 14.83
CA VAL A 124 -7.03 -11.07 15.18
C VAL A 124 -5.94 -10.54 14.27
N ALA A 125 -4.72 -10.43 14.80
CA ALA A 125 -3.56 -10.07 13.99
C ALA A 125 -3.41 -11.07 12.83
N CYS A 126 -3.14 -10.55 11.64
CA CYS A 126 -3.05 -11.35 10.42
C CYS A 126 -1.71 -11.12 9.72
N GLU A 127 -1.33 -12.04 8.84
CA GLU A 127 -0.16 -11.88 7.97
C GLU A 127 -0.41 -12.59 6.64
N TYR A 128 -0.21 -11.87 5.54
CA TYR A 128 -0.49 -12.33 4.19
C TYR A 128 0.72 -12.10 3.28
N LEU A 129 1.14 -13.16 2.59
CA LEU A 129 2.07 -13.09 1.47
C LEU A 129 1.31 -12.71 0.20
N VAL A 130 2.03 -12.14 -0.76
CA VAL A 130 1.47 -11.78 -2.07
C VAL A 130 1.91 -12.79 -3.12
N VAL A 131 0.95 -13.23 -3.93
CA VAL A 131 1.20 -13.89 -5.21
C VAL A 131 0.95 -12.86 -6.30
N ALA A 132 1.99 -12.56 -7.07
CA ALA A 132 1.98 -11.45 -8.02
C ALA A 132 1.92 -12.00 -9.46
N SER A 133 1.01 -11.46 -10.28
CA SER A 133 0.85 -11.85 -11.69
C SER A 133 0.94 -10.64 -12.61
N GLU A 134 1.66 -10.76 -13.72
CA GLU A 134 1.83 -9.67 -14.69
C GLU A 134 0.46 -9.13 -15.15
N ALA A 135 0.32 -7.81 -15.10
CA ALA A 135 -0.89 -7.12 -15.52
C ALA A 135 -0.63 -6.42 -16.86
N ASN A 136 -1.56 -6.61 -17.80
CA ASN A 136 -1.58 -5.85 -19.04
C ASN A 136 -2.63 -4.74 -18.91
N GLU A 137 -2.16 -3.50 -18.81
CA GLU A 137 -3.01 -2.32 -18.67
C GLU A 137 -2.64 -1.25 -19.70
N HIS A 138 -3.58 -0.34 -19.95
CA HIS A 138 -3.32 0.81 -20.82
C HIS A 138 -2.32 1.78 -20.16
N PRO A 139 -1.44 2.46 -20.93
CA PRO A 139 -0.60 3.50 -20.37
C PRO A 139 -1.44 4.60 -19.73
N TYR A 140 -0.92 5.18 -18.64
CA TYR A 140 -1.57 6.30 -17.99
C TYR A 140 -1.86 7.45 -18.96
N ARG A 141 -3.03 8.05 -18.79
CA ARG A 141 -3.47 9.27 -19.45
C ARG A 141 -4.06 10.19 -18.40
N THR A 142 -3.80 11.48 -18.53
CA THR A 142 -4.41 12.49 -17.66
C THR A 142 -5.92 12.53 -17.87
N ALA A 143 -6.66 13.02 -16.86
CA ALA A 143 -8.10 13.25 -16.97
C ALA A 143 -8.46 14.07 -18.24
N GLU A 144 -7.73 15.16 -18.49
CA GLU A 144 -7.89 15.99 -19.69
C GLU A 144 -7.72 15.19 -20.99
N SER A 145 -6.70 14.30 -21.06
CA SER A 145 -6.49 13.46 -22.24
C SER A 145 -7.54 12.37 -22.41
N LEU A 146 -8.23 11.97 -21.35
CA LEU A 146 -9.31 10.99 -21.40
C LEU A 146 -10.62 11.61 -21.88
N ASP A 147 -10.85 12.89 -21.61
CA ASP A 147 -12.07 13.62 -22.00
C ASP A 147 -12.20 13.78 -23.53
N ASP A 148 -11.09 13.74 -24.26
CA ASP A 148 -11.07 13.76 -25.73
C ASP A 148 -11.43 12.40 -26.38
N LEU A 149 -11.57 11.34 -25.58
CA LEU A 149 -11.84 9.99 -26.08
C LEU A 149 -13.34 9.68 -26.12
N PRO A 150 -13.78 8.78 -27.03
CA PRO A 150 -15.11 8.19 -26.93
C PRO A 150 -15.31 7.48 -25.58
N ASP A 151 -16.52 7.58 -25.00
CA ASP A 151 -16.86 7.00 -23.70
C ASP A 151 -16.45 5.53 -23.53
N ALA A 152 -16.64 4.71 -24.57
CA ALA A 152 -16.29 3.30 -24.56
C ALA A 152 -14.79 3.06 -24.45
N ASP A 153 -13.98 3.89 -25.12
CA ASP A 153 -12.52 3.81 -25.03
C ASP A 153 -12.01 4.33 -23.70
N ARG A 154 -12.57 5.45 -23.21
CA ARG A 154 -12.30 5.99 -21.88
C ARG A 154 -12.58 4.94 -20.80
N ALA A 155 -13.76 4.32 -20.82
CA ALA A 155 -14.15 3.31 -19.84
C ALA A 155 -13.22 2.09 -19.87
N ARG A 156 -12.85 1.60 -21.07
CA ARG A 156 -11.92 0.47 -21.21
C ARG A 156 -10.53 0.79 -20.65
N ILE A 157 -10.02 1.99 -20.90
CA ILE A 157 -8.71 2.41 -20.39
C ILE A 157 -8.74 2.49 -18.85
N ILE A 158 -9.73 3.19 -18.29
CA ILE A 158 -9.88 3.36 -16.85
C ILE A 158 -10.07 2.01 -16.14
N GLU A 159 -10.91 1.13 -16.67
CA GLU A 159 -11.15 -0.20 -16.09
C GLU A 159 -9.87 -1.05 -16.06
N SER A 160 -8.98 -0.89 -17.04
CA SER A 160 -7.69 -1.60 -17.05
C SER A 160 -6.76 -1.20 -15.89
N TRP A 161 -7.03 -0.07 -15.22
CA TRP A 161 -6.23 0.41 -14.10
C TRP A 161 -6.71 -0.10 -12.72
N ARG A 162 -7.85 -0.80 -12.63
CA ARG A 162 -8.45 -1.21 -11.35
C ARG A 162 -7.70 -2.34 -10.63
N GLY A 163 -8.10 -2.60 -9.39
CA GLY A 163 -7.64 -3.72 -8.58
C GLY A 163 -6.38 -3.46 -7.77
N ASN A 164 -6.02 -4.47 -6.97
CA ASN A 164 -4.81 -4.47 -6.15
C ASN A 164 -3.60 -4.73 -7.03
N LYS A 165 -2.62 -3.81 -7.02
CA LYS A 165 -1.46 -3.92 -7.90
C LYS A 165 -0.23 -3.19 -7.38
N ILE A 166 0.93 -3.61 -7.87
CA ILE A 166 2.21 -2.90 -7.75
C ILE A 166 2.57 -2.31 -9.10
N GLY A 167 2.97 -1.03 -9.11
CA GLY A 167 3.32 -0.31 -10.34
C GLY A 167 2.10 0.00 -11.23
N GLY A 168 2.39 0.39 -12.47
CA GLY A 168 1.38 0.79 -13.44
C GLY A 168 0.80 2.19 -13.23
N SER A 169 -0.47 2.34 -13.62
CA SER A 169 -1.21 3.58 -13.74
C SER A 169 -2.25 3.69 -12.63
N PRO A 170 -2.37 4.81 -11.90
CA PRO A 170 -3.37 4.91 -10.83
C PRO A 170 -4.80 4.92 -11.38
N TYR A 171 -5.68 4.19 -10.71
CA TYR A 171 -7.13 4.24 -10.93
C TYR A 171 -7.75 5.26 -9.98
N TRP A 172 -7.81 6.52 -10.39
CA TRP A 172 -8.44 7.58 -9.61
C TRP A 172 -9.97 7.41 -9.59
N ILE A 173 -10.56 7.39 -8.40
CA ILE A 173 -12.03 7.33 -8.22
C ILE A 173 -12.65 8.71 -7.98
N GLN A 174 -11.82 9.71 -7.63
CA GLN A 174 -12.16 11.13 -7.56
C GLN A 174 -11.25 11.91 -8.52
N ASP A 175 -10.70 13.05 -8.08
CA ASP A 175 -9.75 13.85 -8.84
C ASP A 175 -8.32 13.28 -8.75
N GLU A 176 -7.46 13.65 -9.71
CA GLU A 176 -6.04 13.28 -9.68
C GLU A 176 -5.33 13.95 -8.50
N GLU A 177 -4.72 13.17 -7.61
CA GLU A 177 -4.03 13.69 -6.41
C GLU A 177 -2.61 13.11 -6.28
N PHE A 178 -1.69 13.57 -7.12
CA PHE A 178 -0.29 13.15 -7.02
C PHE A 178 0.42 13.88 -5.87
N PRO A 179 1.03 13.15 -4.91
CA PRO A 179 1.69 13.77 -3.76
C PRO A 179 3.04 14.42 -4.10
N PHE A 180 3.60 14.12 -5.29
CA PHE A 180 4.87 14.67 -5.77
C PHE A 180 4.79 15.00 -7.26
N PRO A 181 5.55 16.00 -7.75
CA PRO A 181 5.86 16.11 -9.17
C PRO A 181 6.55 14.82 -9.66
N GLY A 182 6.10 14.26 -10.78
CA GLY A 182 6.66 13.02 -11.33
C GLY A 182 6.43 11.79 -10.45
N ALA A 183 5.42 11.82 -9.57
CA ALA A 183 5.07 10.69 -8.72
C ALA A 183 4.80 9.42 -9.55
N ARG A 184 5.31 8.30 -9.06
CA ARG A 184 5.13 6.97 -9.68
C ARG A 184 4.40 6.07 -8.70
N LEU A 185 3.36 5.38 -9.18
CA LEU A 185 2.59 4.45 -8.36
C LEU A 185 3.48 3.27 -7.94
N LEU A 186 3.54 3.00 -6.64
CA LEU A 186 4.17 1.81 -6.08
C LEU A 186 3.13 0.74 -5.76
N LEU A 187 2.05 1.11 -5.07
CA LEU A 187 1.00 0.18 -4.65
C LEU A 187 -0.36 0.84 -4.81
N GLN A 188 -1.34 0.07 -5.27
CA GLN A 188 -2.76 0.41 -5.19
C GLN A 188 -3.51 -0.73 -4.50
N LEU A 189 -4.42 -0.40 -3.59
CA LEU A 189 -5.30 -1.34 -2.89
C LEU A 189 -6.74 -0.87 -3.00
N GLU A 190 -7.65 -1.76 -3.41
CA GLU A 190 -9.07 -1.48 -3.53
C GLU A 190 -9.83 -2.08 -2.35
N ASP A 191 -10.55 -1.26 -1.59
CA ASP A 191 -11.26 -1.68 -0.39
C ASP A 191 -12.27 -2.81 -0.71
N GLY A 192 -12.41 -3.75 0.22
CA GLY A 192 -13.26 -4.93 0.05
C GLY A 192 -12.71 -6.02 -0.88
N THR A 193 -11.53 -5.84 -1.47
CA THR A 193 -10.91 -6.84 -2.36
C THR A 193 -9.71 -7.57 -1.74
N PHE A 194 -9.30 -7.19 -0.54
CA PHE A 194 -8.24 -7.83 0.25
C PHE A 194 -8.78 -8.49 1.53
N PRO A 195 -8.09 -9.50 2.10
CA PRO A 195 -8.62 -10.32 3.20
C PRO A 195 -8.33 -9.79 4.62
N PHE A 196 -8.00 -8.51 4.77
CA PHE A 196 -7.61 -7.88 6.04
C PHE A 196 -8.38 -6.58 6.30
N ASN A 197 -8.38 -6.13 7.55
CA ASN A 197 -9.09 -4.95 8.00
C ASN A 197 -8.25 -3.70 7.75
N LEU A 198 -8.41 -3.12 6.57
CA LEU A 198 -7.86 -1.82 6.21
C LEU A 198 -9.02 -0.92 5.75
N ASN A 199 -9.36 0.08 6.55
CA ASN A 199 -10.46 0.98 6.26
C ASN A 199 -10.00 2.09 5.30
N LEU A 200 -10.47 2.02 4.06
CA LEU A 200 -10.25 3.05 3.03
C LEU A 200 -11.59 3.65 2.60
N GLY A 201 -12.59 3.64 3.49
CA GLY A 201 -13.90 4.25 3.26
C GLY A 201 -14.68 3.65 2.09
N THR A 202 -14.46 2.39 1.70
CA THR A 202 -14.99 1.74 0.47
C THR A 202 -14.38 2.22 -0.84
N GLY A 203 -13.23 2.90 -0.79
CA GLY A 203 -12.55 3.42 -1.97
C GLY A 203 -11.22 2.75 -2.27
N VAL A 204 -10.20 3.54 -2.62
CA VAL A 204 -8.92 3.06 -3.14
C VAL A 204 -7.76 3.79 -2.45
N GLY A 205 -6.79 3.01 -1.96
CA GLY A 205 -5.55 3.49 -1.37
C GLY A 205 -4.39 3.40 -2.35
N TYR A 206 -3.50 4.39 -2.30
CA TYR A 206 -2.37 4.53 -3.20
C TYR A 206 -1.10 4.84 -2.41
N VAL A 207 -0.02 4.16 -2.79
CA VAL A 207 1.34 4.50 -2.36
C VAL A 207 2.08 5.01 -3.58
N PHE A 208 2.62 6.22 -3.48
CA PHE A 208 3.46 6.81 -4.53
C PHE A 208 4.90 6.97 -4.06
N LEU A 209 5.83 6.85 -5.01
CA LEU A 209 7.22 7.24 -4.87
C LEU A 209 7.44 8.56 -5.59
N SER A 210 8.34 9.39 -5.06
CA SER A 210 8.90 10.52 -5.80
C SER A 210 9.69 10.04 -7.02
N GLU A 211 9.89 10.92 -7.99
CA GLU A 211 10.66 10.63 -9.20
C GLU A 211 12.08 10.12 -8.87
N ASP A 212 12.72 10.70 -7.85
CA ASP A 212 14.05 10.30 -7.37
C ASP A 212 14.06 9.08 -6.43
N SER A 213 12.88 8.51 -6.13
CA SER A 213 12.69 7.35 -5.24
C SER A 213 13.17 7.57 -3.80
N ARG A 214 13.29 8.83 -3.34
CA ARG A 214 13.75 9.16 -1.98
C ARG A 214 12.62 9.47 -1.01
N SER A 215 11.43 9.76 -1.52
CA SER A 215 10.23 10.05 -0.74
C SER A 215 9.10 9.15 -1.19
N ALA A 216 8.21 8.85 -0.26
CA ALA A 216 7.00 8.10 -0.52
C ALA A 216 5.83 8.66 0.30
N ALA A 217 4.62 8.48 -0.21
CA ALA A 217 3.40 8.91 0.46
C ALA A 217 2.29 7.88 0.27
N LEU A 218 1.47 7.71 1.31
CA LEU A 218 0.23 6.93 1.29
C LEU A 218 -0.94 7.92 1.36
N LEU A 219 -1.88 7.82 0.44
CA LEU A 219 -3.16 8.54 0.43
C LEU A 219 -4.27 7.58 0.01
N TRP A 220 -5.53 7.95 0.22
CA TRP A 220 -6.66 7.18 -0.28
C TRP A 220 -7.84 8.09 -0.60
N GLN A 221 -8.75 7.61 -1.45
CA GLN A 221 -9.98 8.30 -1.86
C GLN A 221 -11.17 7.39 -1.58
N CYS A 222 -12.36 7.95 -1.31
CA CYS A 222 -13.63 7.22 -1.19
C CYS A 222 -14.85 8.06 -1.62
#